data_AF-A0A1W9G808-F1
#
_entry.id   AF-A0A1W9G808-F1
#
_cell.length_a   1.000
_cell.length_b   1.000
_cell.length_c   1.000
_cell.angle_alpha   90.00
_cell.angle_beta   90.00
_cell.angle_gamma   90.00
#
_symmetry.space_group_name_H-M   'P 1'
#
loop_
_entity.id
_entity.type
_entity.pdbx_description
1 polymer ?
#
loop_
_entity_poly.entity_id
_entity_poly.type
_entity_poly.pdbx_seq_one_letter_code
_entity_poly.pdbx_strand_id
1 'polypeptide(L)'
;MNDKPPSSSPESKPTELVVSAERHRFMCEIIDYVQTIHHHIDPDMYDIDTKRLEHFAWCFETDMVDPSGFIMTVTYEDLFDLQIIMDAAYTYSNRKSAGSRPESLTNVGFEALVTWLSQAQRMLFFPDSKH
;
A
#
# COMPACT_ATOMS: atom_id res chain seq x y z
N MET A 1 22.26 -17.09 33.20
CA MET A 1 21.06 -17.14 32.34
C MET A 1 20.94 -15.77 31.72
N ASN A 2 21.21 -15.66 30.42
CA ASN A 2 21.04 -14.39 29.69
C ASN A 2 19.65 -14.42 29.08
N ASP A 3 18.68 -13.83 29.76
CA ASP A 3 17.36 -13.55 29.20
C ASP A 3 17.53 -12.41 28.19
N LYS A 4 17.82 -12.77 26.94
CA LYS A 4 17.68 -11.86 25.82
C LYS A 4 16.17 -11.59 25.69
N PRO A 5 15.70 -10.33 25.76
CA PRO A 5 14.29 -10.05 25.53
C PRO A 5 13.92 -10.58 24.14
N PRO A 6 12.72 -11.18 23.96
CA PRO A 6 12.27 -11.56 22.63
C PRO A 6 12.28 -10.29 21.78
N SER A 7 13.06 -10.29 20.70
CA SER A 7 13.06 -9.19 19.75
C SER A 7 11.69 -9.19 19.08
N SER A 8 10.77 -8.37 19.60
CA SER A 8 9.39 -8.28 19.16
C SER A 8 9.20 -7.38 17.93
N SER A 9 10.23 -7.25 17.09
CA SER A 9 10.10 -6.72 15.74
C SER A 9 10.19 -7.91 14.79
N PRO A 10 9.18 -8.17 13.93
CA PRO A 10 9.32 -9.19 12.91
C PRO A 10 10.58 -8.86 12.10
N GLU A 11 11.48 -9.82 11.92
CA GLU A 11 12.62 -9.63 11.02
C GLU A 11 12.02 -9.27 9.64
N SER A 12 12.16 -8.01 9.23
CA SER A 12 11.66 -7.43 7.98
C SER A 12 12.41 -7.97 6.76
N LYS A 13 12.57 -9.29 6.68
CA LYS A 13 13.18 -9.93 5.54
C LYS A 13 12.34 -9.63 4.31
N PRO A 14 12.95 -9.16 3.21
CA PRO A 14 12.24 -8.98 1.96
C PRO A 14 11.55 -10.29 1.55
N THR A 15 10.28 -10.20 1.18
CA THR A 15 9.42 -11.36 0.85
C THR A 15 8.63 -11.08 -0.42
N GLU A 16 8.12 -12.11 -1.06
CA GLU A 16 7.39 -12.00 -2.31
C GLU A 16 5.90 -11.69 -2.06
N LEU A 17 5.43 -10.59 -2.65
CA LEU A 17 4.03 -10.22 -2.74
C LEU A 17 3.50 -10.52 -4.14
N VAL A 18 2.46 -11.35 -4.22
CA VAL A 18 1.74 -11.61 -5.46
C VAL A 18 0.64 -10.56 -5.65
N VAL A 19 0.72 -9.80 -6.74
CA VAL A 19 -0.21 -8.75 -7.09
C VAL A 19 -0.95 -9.14 -8.37
N SER A 20 -2.26 -9.30 -8.31
CA SER A 20 -3.06 -9.60 -9.52
C SER A 20 -3.12 -8.39 -10.45
N ALA A 21 -3.40 -8.61 -11.75
CA ALA A 21 -3.54 -7.52 -12.72
C ALA A 21 -4.58 -6.46 -12.30
N GLU A 22 -5.68 -6.88 -11.68
CA GLU A 22 -6.70 -5.98 -11.13
C GLU A 22 -6.15 -5.12 -9.98
N ARG A 23 -5.43 -5.74 -9.03
CA ARG A 23 -4.82 -5.03 -7.90
C ARG A 23 -3.73 -4.08 -8.38
N HIS A 24 -2.92 -4.50 -9.34
CA HIS A 24 -1.92 -3.64 -10.00
C HIS A 24 -2.58 -2.38 -10.55
N ARG A 25 -3.60 -2.53 -11.41
CA ARG A 25 -4.31 -1.39 -12.00
C ARG A 25 -4.85 -0.43 -10.93
N PHE A 26 -5.51 -0.95 -9.90
CA PHE A 26 -6.05 -0.08 -8.86
C PHE A 26 -4.96 0.60 -8.02
N MET A 27 -3.87 -0.10 -7.72
CA MET A 27 -2.74 0.49 -7.00
C MET A 27 -2.07 1.60 -7.80
N CYS A 28 -1.91 1.46 -9.13
CA CYS A 28 -1.45 2.55 -10.00
C CYS A 28 -2.36 3.77 -9.86
N GLU A 29 -3.68 3.58 -10.04
CA GLU A 29 -4.65 4.68 -9.95
C GLU A 29 -4.63 5.39 -8.58
N ILE A 30 -4.41 4.65 -7.50
CA ILE A 30 -4.29 5.18 -6.14
C ILE A 30 -2.99 5.97 -5.98
N ILE A 31 -1.86 5.41 -6.40
CA ILE A 31 -0.54 6.05 -6.29
C ILE A 31 -0.54 7.35 -7.10
N ASP A 32 -1.02 7.32 -8.33
CA ASP A 32 -1.13 8.49 -9.21
C ASP A 32 -2.06 9.56 -8.61
N TYR A 33 -3.19 9.14 -8.04
CA TYR A 33 -4.10 10.06 -7.34
C TYR A 33 -3.39 10.73 -6.16
N VAL A 34 -2.74 9.95 -5.30
CA VAL A 34 -2.01 10.46 -4.13
C VAL A 34 -0.86 11.39 -4.54
N GLN A 35 -0.13 11.09 -5.61
CA GLN A 35 0.88 11.99 -6.16
C GLN A 35 0.26 13.34 -6.56
N THR A 36 -0.87 13.30 -7.26
CA THR A 36 -1.59 14.51 -7.69
C THR A 36 -2.02 15.38 -6.50
N ILE A 37 -2.49 14.74 -5.42
CA ILE A 37 -3.01 15.44 -4.24
C ILE A 37 -2.00 15.57 -3.10
N HIS A 38 -0.74 15.16 -3.28
CA HIS A 38 0.24 15.01 -2.19
C HIS A 38 0.37 16.29 -1.34
N HIS A 39 0.43 17.44 -2.01
CA HIS A 39 0.51 18.77 -1.38
C HIS A 39 -0.75 19.20 -0.60
N HIS A 40 -1.88 18.50 -0.77
CA HIS A 40 -3.11 18.70 0.00
C HIS A 40 -3.22 17.77 1.21
N ILE A 41 -2.37 16.74 1.29
CA ILE A 41 -2.39 15.77 2.38
C ILE A 41 -1.72 16.41 3.60
N ASP A 42 -2.49 16.49 4.68
CA ASP A 42 -2.01 16.90 6.00
C ASP A 42 -0.92 15.93 6.48
N PRO A 43 0.34 16.39 6.61
CA PRO A 43 1.46 15.53 7.02
C PRO A 43 1.36 15.08 8.48
N ASP A 44 0.60 15.78 9.32
CA ASP A 44 0.34 15.35 10.70
C ASP A 44 -0.64 14.16 10.75
N MET A 45 -1.42 13.97 9.67
CA MET A 45 -2.38 12.86 9.54
C MET A 45 -1.78 11.67 8.79
N TYR A 46 -1.04 11.92 7.71
CA TYR A 46 -0.39 10.89 6.90
C TYR A 46 1.02 11.33 6.51
N ASP A 47 2.03 10.70 7.10
CA ASP A 47 3.43 10.92 6.75
C ASP A 47 3.78 10.09 5.51
N ILE A 48 3.63 10.71 4.33
CA ILE A 48 3.94 10.08 3.04
C ILE A 48 5.17 10.78 2.46
N ASP A 49 6.33 10.14 2.61
CA ASP A 49 7.56 10.61 1.99
C ASP A 49 7.48 10.54 0.45
N THR A 50 7.79 11.65 -0.22
CA THR A 50 7.69 11.75 -1.69
C THR A 50 8.58 10.73 -2.40
N LYS A 51 9.77 10.41 -1.88
CA LYS A 51 10.65 9.42 -2.52
C LYS A 51 10.10 8.01 -2.39
N ARG A 52 9.45 7.68 -1.27
CA ARG A 52 8.73 6.40 -1.11
C ARG A 52 7.56 6.32 -2.09
N LEU A 53 6.81 7.40 -2.25
CA LEU A 53 5.71 7.47 -3.21
C LEU A 53 6.20 7.32 -4.66
N GLU A 54 7.30 7.96 -5.04
CA GLU A 54 7.97 7.79 -6.34
C GLU A 54 8.49 6.35 -6.54
N HIS A 55 9.05 5.74 -5.50
CA HIS A 55 9.49 4.34 -5.55
C HIS A 55 8.33 3.40 -5.86
N PHE A 56 7.19 3.56 -5.18
CA PHE A 56 6.01 2.75 -5.49
C PHE A 56 5.44 3.05 -6.87
N ALA A 57 5.42 4.31 -7.29
CA ALA A 57 5.01 4.66 -8.65
C ALA A 57 5.86 3.88 -9.66
N TRP A 58 7.19 3.86 -9.49
CA TRP A 58 8.09 3.07 -10.33
C TRP A 58 7.84 1.55 -10.24
N CYS A 59 7.57 1.00 -9.05
CA CYS A 59 7.26 -0.42 -8.88
C CYS A 59 5.97 -0.85 -9.58
N PHE A 60 5.00 0.04 -9.67
CA PHE A 60 3.71 -0.17 -10.32
C PHE A 60 3.66 0.42 -11.75
N GLU A 61 4.75 1.04 -12.21
CA GLU A 61 4.92 1.49 -13.59
C GLU A 61 5.37 0.30 -14.43
N THR A 62 4.41 -0.38 -15.05
CA THR A 62 4.71 -1.43 -16.04
C THR A 62 4.04 -1.11 -17.38
N ASP A 63 4.88 -0.88 -18.38
CA ASP A 63 4.48 -0.60 -19.78
C ASP A 63 3.70 -1.75 -20.45
N MET A 64 3.68 -2.92 -19.82
CA MET A 64 2.89 -4.07 -20.25
C MET A 64 2.22 -4.71 -19.05
N VAL A 65 0.91 -4.51 -18.93
CA VAL A 65 0.07 -5.24 -17.98
C VAL A 65 0.08 -6.70 -18.39
N ASP A 66 0.91 -7.51 -17.75
CA ASP A 66 0.74 -8.96 -17.82
C ASP A 66 -0.66 -9.27 -17.26
N PRO A 67 -1.56 -9.87 -18.05
CA PRO A 67 -2.91 -10.19 -17.59
C PRO A 67 -2.91 -11.17 -16.39
N SER A 68 -1.79 -11.83 -16.10
CA SER A 68 -1.60 -12.69 -14.94
C SER A 68 -1.22 -11.96 -13.64
N GLY A 69 -0.86 -10.67 -13.71
CA GLY A 69 -0.32 -9.90 -12.58
C GLY A 69 1.21 -9.97 -12.49
N PHE A 70 1.77 -9.63 -11.34
CA PHE A 70 3.21 -9.65 -11.11
C PHE A 70 3.57 -10.01 -9.67
N ILE A 71 4.85 -10.31 -9.45
CA ILE A 71 5.42 -10.55 -8.13
C ILE A 71 6.39 -9.41 -7.83
N MET A 72 6.25 -8.79 -6.67
CA MET A 72 7.21 -7.80 -6.18
C MET A 72 7.79 -8.22 -4.85
N THR A 73 9.04 -7.83 -4.59
CA THR A 73 9.66 -8.01 -3.29
C THR A 73 9.27 -6.84 -2.39
N VAL A 74 8.75 -7.14 -1.20
CA VAL A 74 8.33 -6.15 -0.20
C VAL A 74 8.89 -6.49 1.18
N THR A 75 9.09 -5.45 1.98
CA THR A 75 9.29 -5.55 3.43
C THR A 75 7.96 -5.28 4.15
N TYR A 76 7.96 -5.47 5.48
CA TYR A 76 6.80 -5.11 6.30
C TYR A 76 6.50 -3.62 6.21
N GLU A 77 7.54 -2.78 6.22
CA GLU A 77 7.41 -1.34 6.10
C GLU A 77 6.78 -0.96 4.76
N ASP A 78 7.17 -1.60 3.66
CA ASP A 78 6.59 -1.30 2.35
C ASP A 78 5.08 -1.56 2.32
N LEU A 79 4.61 -2.66 2.91
CA LEU A 79 3.17 -2.93 3.00
C LEU A 79 2.46 -1.94 3.93
N PHE A 80 3.14 -1.41 4.94
CA PHE A 80 2.59 -0.41 5.84
C PHE A 80 2.47 0.94 5.13
N ASP A 81 3.49 1.36 4.37
CA ASP A 81 3.42 2.59 3.56
C ASP A 81 2.34 2.50 2.49
N LEU A 82 2.23 1.36 1.79
CA LEU A 82 1.16 1.15 0.81
C LEU A 82 -0.23 1.30 1.45
N GLN A 83 -0.38 0.87 2.70
CA GLN A 83 -1.62 1.05 3.45
C GLN A 83 -1.87 2.51 3.83
N ILE A 84 -0.84 3.25 4.26
CA ILE A 84 -0.93 4.71 4.50
C ILE A 84 -1.36 5.45 3.22
N ILE A 85 -0.75 5.14 2.08
CA ILE A 85 -1.07 5.72 0.76
C ILE A 85 -2.55 5.44 0.42
N MET A 86 -2.99 4.20 0.62
CA MET A 86 -4.37 3.76 0.42
C MET A 86 -5.37 4.54 1.30
N ASP A 87 -5.06 4.67 2.59
CA ASP A 87 -5.93 5.35 3.55
C ASP A 87 -6.00 6.86 3.28
N ALA A 88 -4.88 7.46 2.87
CA ALA A 88 -4.85 8.86 2.44
C ALA A 88 -5.69 9.06 1.18
N ALA A 89 -5.54 8.19 0.17
CA ALA A 89 -6.36 8.24 -1.04
C ALA A 89 -7.85 8.14 -0.70
N TYR A 90 -8.24 7.18 0.14
CA TYR A 90 -9.63 7.01 0.57
C TYR A 90 -10.15 8.26 1.29
N THR A 91 -9.42 8.76 2.30
CA THR A 91 -9.83 9.92 3.09
C THR A 91 -10.00 11.17 2.22
N TYR A 92 -9.03 11.47 1.36
CA TYR A 92 -9.02 12.69 0.58
C TYR A 92 -9.95 12.61 -0.63
N SER A 93 -10.18 11.42 -1.20
CA SER A 93 -11.17 11.24 -2.28
C SER A 93 -12.61 11.55 -1.85
N ASN A 94 -12.89 11.54 -0.54
CA ASN A 94 -14.18 11.92 0.03
C ASN A 94 -14.24 13.41 0.43
N ARG A 95 -13.11 14.14 0.36
CA ARG A 95 -13.04 15.57 0.66
C ARG A 95 -13.25 16.37 -0.62
N LYS A 96 -14.20 17.31 -0.60
CA LYS A 96 -14.46 18.23 -1.72
C LYS A 96 -13.24 19.07 -2.12
N SER A 97 -12.30 19.29 -1.21
CA SER A 97 -11.13 20.15 -1.40
C SER A 97 -9.96 19.48 -2.12
N ALA A 98 -9.96 18.15 -2.26
CA ALA A 98 -8.83 17.38 -2.80
C ALA A 98 -8.98 17.02 -4.29
N GLY A 99 -9.90 17.66 -5.00
CA GLY A 99 -10.15 17.41 -6.42
C GLY A 99 -11.07 16.22 -6.68
N SER A 100 -11.18 15.84 -7.96
CA SER A 100 -12.04 14.75 -8.41
C SER A 100 -11.40 13.39 -8.16
N ARG A 101 -12.12 12.53 -7.47
CA ARG A 101 -11.84 11.10 -7.34
C ARG A 101 -11.91 10.41 -8.71
N PRO A 102 -10.93 9.58 -9.10
CA PRO A 102 -11.03 8.73 -10.28
C PRO A 102 -12.29 7.84 -10.23
N GLU A 103 -13.05 7.77 -11.32
CA GLU A 103 -14.34 7.05 -11.37
C GLU A 103 -14.19 5.54 -11.07
N SER A 104 -13.04 4.97 -11.43
CA SER A 104 -12.67 3.58 -11.23
C SER A 104 -12.42 3.22 -9.76
N LEU A 105 -12.04 4.19 -8.92
CA LEU A 105 -11.79 3.97 -7.51
C LEU A 105 -13.11 4.00 -6.75
N THR A 106 -13.77 2.86 -6.56
CA THR A 106 -15.04 2.77 -5.79
C THR A 106 -14.78 2.48 -4.31
N ASN A 107 -15.75 2.75 -3.42
CA ASN A 107 -15.58 2.45 -1.98
C ASN A 107 -15.34 0.96 -1.75
N VAL A 108 -16.05 0.12 -2.49
CA VAL A 108 -15.86 -1.34 -2.48
C VAL A 108 -14.45 -1.71 -2.96
N GLY A 109 -13.93 -1.02 -3.99
CA GLY A 109 -12.56 -1.21 -4.47
C GLY A 109 -11.50 -0.86 -3.40
N PHE A 110 -11.67 0.27 -2.71
CA PHE A 110 -10.81 0.65 -1.58
C PHE A 110 -10.85 -0.41 -0.47
N GLU A 111 -12.04 -0.81 -0.01
CA GLU A 111 -12.18 -1.81 1.06
C GLU A 111 -11.54 -3.15 0.68
N ALA A 112 -11.67 -3.58 -0.58
CA ALA A 112 -11.03 -4.79 -1.08
C ALA A 112 -9.49 -4.72 -1.03
N LEU A 113 -8.91 -3.56 -1.38
CA LEU A 113 -7.46 -3.35 -1.31
C LEU A 113 -6.93 -3.24 0.12
N VAL A 114 -7.61 -2.49 1.01
CA VAL A 114 -7.24 -2.44 2.45
C VAL A 114 -7.21 -3.85 3.02
N THR A 115 -8.26 -4.62 2.73
CA THR A 115 -8.40 -5.99 3.22
C THR A 115 -7.26 -6.86 2.70
N TRP A 116 -6.94 -6.75 1.41
CA TRP A 116 -5.83 -7.50 0.80
C TRP A 116 -4.47 -7.13 1.41
N LEU A 117 -4.14 -5.84 1.54
CA LEU A 117 -2.88 -5.38 2.15
C LEU A 117 -2.76 -5.86 3.59
N SER A 118 -3.84 -5.75 4.38
CA SER A 118 -3.87 -6.22 5.77
C SER A 118 -3.69 -7.74 5.88
N GLN A 119 -4.30 -8.51 4.97
CA GLN A 119 -4.10 -9.96 4.90
C GLN A 119 -2.67 -10.31 4.48
N ALA A 120 -2.11 -9.61 3.48
CA ALA A 120 -0.74 -9.81 3.03
C ALA A 120 0.26 -9.56 4.17
N GLN A 121 0.11 -8.45 4.91
CA GLN A 121 0.93 -8.15 6.09
C GLN A 121 0.90 -9.31 7.10
N ARG A 122 -0.30 -9.79 7.45
CA ARG A 122 -0.48 -10.89 8.40
C ARG A 122 0.16 -12.19 7.91
N MET A 123 -0.14 -12.59 6.67
CA MET A 123 0.35 -13.86 6.14
C MET A 123 1.87 -13.88 5.94
N LEU A 124 2.45 -12.75 5.52
CA LEU A 124 3.85 -12.67 5.13
C LEU A 124 4.77 -12.40 6.33
N PHE A 125 4.31 -11.61 7.31
CA PHE A 125 5.16 -11.14 8.41
C PHE A 125 4.68 -11.54 9.81
N PHE A 126 3.44 -12.02 9.94
CA PHE A 126 2.88 -12.52 11.21
C PHE A 126 2.19 -13.89 11.08
N PRO A 127 2.82 -14.89 10.43
CA PRO A 127 2.16 -16.17 10.12
C PRO A 127 1.74 -16.95 11.38
N ASP A 128 2.39 -16.70 12.53
CA ASP A 128 2.13 -17.38 13.80
C ASP A 128 1.12 -16.65 14.71
N SER A 129 0.58 -15.51 14.28
CA SER A 129 -0.52 -14.83 14.98
C SER A 129 -1.83 -15.58 14.79
N LYS A 130 -1.99 -16.70 15.50
CA LYS A 130 -3.25 -17.44 15.60
C LYS A 130 -4.30 -16.57 16.31
N HIS A 131 -5.50 -16.56 15.74
CA HIS A 131 -6.74 -16.04 16.33
C HIS A 131 -7.02 -16.64 17.71
#